data_AF-A0A2A4WYM0-F1
#
_entry.id   AF-A0A2A4WYM0-F1
#
_cell.length_a   1.000
_cell.length_b   1.000
_cell.length_c   1.000
_cell.angle_alpha   90.00
_cell.angle_beta   90.00
_cell.angle_gamma   90.00
#
_symmetry.space_group_name_H-M   'P 1'
#
loop_
_entity.id
_entity.type
_entity.pdbx_description
1 polymer ?
#
loop_
_entity_poly.entity_id
_entity_poly.type
_entity_poly.pdbx_seq_one_letter_code
_entity_poly.pdbx_strand_id
1 'polypeptide(L)'
;MRGLDYVNFLGALLTLHNYQLRHENMKIGYFPSIKSILRDSTLSKGQDVPRYRIRAVKHDRIESKTLELDSHTLKDLEVFQAEGSADSLFDLYNSTKTRGGAQILRHRMENPFADTVSIRQIQKSISTILKHREVFRRLGFWITGRVERYQRDPLMFVLQQSRVAFIIAATILKLFDGHHYHRIFRGVQFTCLLVNSLREFLMHMESHQPEGELELLVEDIKQILNRPRFLEVPESELRGRKYLKILRLDQSFRVYEREKVQELMRLTYEIDALSSLADATRKYHYAIPEILDGPTRIQGSDLVHPQVENAIANEVGLDQQSRMLFLTGPNMAGKTTYLRAISTALYLGHLGMGVPATSFAFTPVDRLFSSISISDNVHTGTSYFLAEVLRIKSISSAVAEGLRVIAIMDEPFKGTNVRDALEASLAIIERLEAKSDCLFLFSSHLIELDEEFSSSMGIVKCHFEARETEGELSFDYLLHSGVSIQRLGMRVLSEQGVFALLDK
;
A
#
# COMPACT_ATOMS: atom_id res chain seq x y z
N MET A 1 62.42 -7.22 -8.56
CA MET A 1 62.94 -6.23 -7.59
C MET A 1 61.74 -5.45 -7.04
N ARG A 2 61.34 -5.78 -5.81
CA ARG A 2 60.27 -5.12 -5.04
C ARG A 2 60.96 -4.35 -3.91
N GLY A 3 60.60 -3.09 -3.72
CA GLY A 3 61.01 -2.32 -2.56
C GLY A 3 61.27 -0.87 -2.92
N LEU A 4 60.21 -0.06 -3.07
CA LEU A 4 60.34 1.41 -3.00
C LEU A 4 59.05 2.18 -2.71
N ASP A 5 57.85 1.56 -2.68
CA ASP A 5 56.61 2.33 -2.47
C ASP A 5 56.04 2.37 -1.03
N TYR A 6 56.66 1.69 -0.05
CA TYR A 6 56.14 1.68 1.34
C TYR A 6 56.55 2.88 2.20
N VAL A 7 57.61 3.59 1.82
CA VAL A 7 58.17 4.70 2.63
C VAL A 7 57.38 6.00 2.42
N ASN A 8 56.82 6.22 1.23
CA ASN A 8 56.04 7.43 0.92
C ASN A 8 54.63 7.43 1.56
N PHE A 9 54.05 6.27 1.83
CA PHE A 9 52.73 6.17 2.47
C PHE A 9 52.78 6.37 4.01
N LEU A 10 53.86 5.92 4.65
CA LEU A 10 54.13 6.17 6.07
C LEU A 10 54.47 7.64 6.37
N GLY A 11 55.13 8.32 5.43
CA GLY A 11 55.42 9.75 5.52
C GLY A 11 54.16 10.62 5.50
N ALA A 12 53.15 10.27 4.68
CA ALA A 12 51.89 11.02 4.57
C ALA A 12 50.96 10.86 5.80
N LEU A 13 51.03 9.71 6.48
CA LEU A 13 50.26 9.42 7.71
C LEU A 13 50.80 10.17 8.93
N LEU A 14 52.12 10.42 9.00
CA LEU A 14 52.74 11.18 10.09
C LEU A 14 52.41 12.68 10.04
N THR A 15 52.15 13.25 8.85
CA THR A 15 51.80 14.67 8.70
C THR A 15 50.37 14.98 9.16
N LEU A 16 49.45 14.01 9.09
CA LEU A 16 48.07 14.13 9.57
C LEU A 16 47.94 13.92 11.09
N HIS A 17 48.86 13.18 11.71
CA HIS A 17 48.86 12.86 13.14
C HIS A 17 49.05 14.10 14.04
N ASN A 18 49.77 15.13 13.57
CA ASN A 18 50.02 16.34 14.36
C ASN A 18 48.82 17.33 14.41
N TYR A 19 47.76 17.11 13.64
CA TYR A 19 46.62 18.05 13.59
C TYR A 19 45.45 17.69 14.54
N GLN A 20 45.34 16.43 14.99
CA GLN A 20 44.16 15.96 15.76
C GLN A 20 44.40 15.75 17.27
N LEU A 21 45.60 16.02 17.79
CA LEU A 21 45.92 15.87 19.22
C LEU A 21 45.50 17.06 20.11
N ARG A 22 44.55 17.90 19.67
CA ARG A 22 43.90 18.91 20.51
C ARG A 22 42.41 18.62 20.59
N HIS A 23 42.02 17.75 21.53
CA HIS A 23 40.79 17.82 22.34
C HIS A 23 40.62 16.48 23.07
N GLU A 24 41.24 16.37 24.25
CA GLU A 24 41.05 15.29 25.19
C GLU A 24 39.70 15.40 25.95
N ASN A 25 39.33 14.27 26.55
CA ASN A 25 38.55 14.08 27.78
C ASN A 25 37.03 13.86 27.67
N MET A 26 36.66 12.58 27.65
CA MET A 26 35.47 12.10 28.38
C MET A 26 35.75 10.73 29.01
N LYS A 27 35.99 10.74 30.32
CA LYS A 27 35.75 9.57 31.20
C LYS A 27 34.24 9.45 31.45
N ILE A 28 33.86 8.32 32.08
CA ILE A 28 32.52 7.89 32.54
C ILE A 28 31.90 6.94 31.50
N GLY A 29 31.54 5.70 31.80
CA GLY A 29 30.97 5.16 33.03
C GLY A 29 29.51 4.76 32.74
N TYR A 30 29.12 3.57 33.20
CA TYR A 30 27.75 3.05 33.23
C TYR A 30 27.08 2.57 31.91
N PHE A 31 26.67 1.29 31.95
CA PHE A 31 25.72 0.63 31.06
C PHE A 31 24.31 1.25 31.19
N PRO A 32 23.45 1.01 30.18
CA PRO A 32 22.10 0.59 30.54
C PRO A 32 21.59 -0.63 29.76
N SER A 33 20.65 -1.35 30.39
CA SER A 33 20.02 -2.60 29.93
C SER A 33 19.17 -2.42 28.66
N ILE A 34 18.72 -3.52 28.04
CA ILE A 34 17.89 -3.59 26.81
C ILE A 34 16.70 -2.60 26.79
N LYS A 35 16.17 -2.17 27.95
CA LYS A 35 15.13 -1.13 28.05
C LYS A 35 15.60 0.29 27.66
N SER A 36 16.90 0.61 27.67
CA SER A 36 17.43 1.92 27.28
C SER A 36 17.72 2.07 25.78
N ILE A 37 17.71 0.96 25.03
CA ILE A 37 17.86 0.97 23.57
C ILE A 37 16.52 1.37 22.90
N LEU A 38 15.41 1.29 23.65
CA LEU A 38 14.06 1.58 23.20
C LEU A 38 13.64 3.06 23.32
N ARG A 39 14.53 3.99 23.71
CA ARG A 39 14.17 5.42 23.95
C ARG A 39 14.60 6.44 22.89
N ASP A 40 15.26 6.04 21.81
CA ASP A 40 15.55 6.96 20.68
C ASP A 40 14.50 6.81 19.57
N SER A 41 13.27 7.19 19.90
CA SER A 41 12.18 7.41 18.94
C SER A 41 12.05 8.91 18.68
N THR A 42 13.03 9.50 18.00
CA THR A 42 12.88 10.83 17.39
C THR A 42 13.00 10.67 15.88
N LEU A 43 11.86 10.35 15.26
CA LEU A 43 11.63 10.62 13.84
C LEU A 43 11.54 12.15 13.68
N SER A 44 12.63 12.79 13.27
CA SER A 44 12.57 14.17 12.78
C SER A 44 12.50 14.19 11.26
N LYS A 45 11.52 14.97 10.79
CA LYS A 45 11.23 15.38 9.42
C LYS A 45 12.47 15.86 8.66
N GLY A 46 12.42 15.70 7.33
CA GLY A 46 13.16 16.55 6.40
C GLY A 46 14.64 16.24 6.23
N GLN A 47 14.95 15.14 5.55
CA GLN A 47 16.17 15.06 4.74
C GLN A 47 15.84 14.32 3.45
N ASP A 48 16.14 14.95 2.31
CA ASP A 48 16.02 14.36 0.98
C ASP A 48 16.85 13.08 0.89
N VAL A 49 16.18 11.96 0.62
CA VAL A 49 16.79 10.65 0.45
C VAL A 49 16.68 10.26 -1.03
N PRO A 50 17.76 9.79 -1.67
CA PRO A 50 17.67 9.28 -3.04
C PRO A 50 16.63 8.16 -3.12
N ARG A 51 15.67 8.31 -4.04
CA ARG A 51 14.66 7.29 -4.38
C ARG A 51 15.41 6.00 -4.73
N TYR A 52 15.36 4.99 -3.87
CA TYR A 52 15.57 3.64 -4.34
C TYR A 52 14.50 3.38 -5.40
N ARG A 53 14.89 2.92 -6.59
CA ARG A 53 13.98 2.06 -7.35
C ARG A 53 13.92 0.75 -6.59
N ILE A 54 13.13 0.70 -5.50
CA ILE A 54 12.69 -0.59 -4.96
C ILE A 54 11.78 -1.15 -6.04
N ARG A 55 12.36 -1.91 -6.96
CA ARG A 55 11.55 -2.85 -7.72
C ARG A 55 11.10 -3.88 -6.70
N ALA A 56 9.80 -4.01 -6.51
CA ALA A 56 9.22 -5.17 -5.85
C ALA A 56 9.87 -6.43 -6.41
N VAL A 57 9.87 -7.51 -5.63
CA VAL A 57 10.24 -8.81 -6.19
C VAL A 57 9.30 -9.07 -7.36
N LYS A 58 9.78 -8.83 -8.59
CA LYS A 58 9.19 -9.45 -9.76
C LYS A 58 9.40 -10.93 -9.53
N HIS A 59 8.35 -11.58 -9.06
CA HIS A 59 8.25 -13.01 -9.22
C HIS A 59 8.07 -13.19 -10.72
N ASP A 60 9.16 -13.27 -11.49
CA ASP A 60 9.13 -13.70 -12.90
C ASP A 60 8.49 -15.11 -13.03
N ARG A 61 8.23 -15.77 -11.90
CA ARG A 61 7.50 -17.03 -11.73
C ARG A 61 5.97 -16.89 -11.85
N ILE A 62 5.38 -15.69 -11.72
CA ILE A 62 3.93 -15.46 -11.86
C ILE A 62 3.71 -14.29 -12.82
N GLU A 63 3.10 -14.58 -13.96
CA GLU A 63 2.63 -13.55 -14.88
C GLU A 63 1.38 -12.90 -14.26
N SER A 64 1.51 -11.65 -13.80
CA SER A 64 0.43 -10.91 -13.14
C SER A 64 -0.09 -9.80 -14.03
N LYS A 65 -1.41 -9.62 -14.05
CA LYS A 65 -2.05 -8.46 -14.70
C LYS A 65 -2.30 -7.39 -13.64
N THR A 66 -2.06 -6.13 -13.97
CA THR A 66 -2.31 -5.00 -13.05
C THR A 66 -3.68 -4.38 -13.37
N LEU A 67 -4.44 -4.03 -12.33
CA LEU A 67 -5.62 -3.19 -12.44
C LEU A 67 -5.20 -1.79 -12.86
N GLU A 68 -5.70 -1.33 -14.01
CA GLU A 68 -5.38 0.00 -14.50
C GLU A 68 -6.24 1.04 -13.76
N LEU A 69 -5.57 1.82 -12.90
CA LEU A 69 -6.13 2.95 -12.17
C LEU A 69 -5.48 4.24 -12.68
N ASP A 70 -6.29 5.23 -13.02
CA ASP A 70 -5.79 6.57 -13.29
C ASP A 70 -5.68 7.43 -12.02
N SER A 71 -4.96 8.54 -12.15
CA SER A 71 -4.75 9.49 -11.05
C SER A 71 -6.06 10.06 -10.50
N HIS A 72 -7.09 10.19 -11.34
CA HIS A 72 -8.41 10.64 -10.91
C HIS A 72 -9.06 9.62 -9.97
N THR A 73 -9.07 8.35 -10.36
CA THR A 73 -9.62 7.27 -9.53
C THR A 73 -8.87 7.15 -8.20
N LEU A 74 -7.53 7.21 -8.23
CA LEU A 74 -6.73 7.16 -7.00
C LEU A 74 -7.01 8.35 -6.05
N LYS A 75 -7.32 9.53 -6.61
CA LYS A 75 -7.71 10.70 -5.84
C LYS A 75 -9.11 10.56 -5.25
N ASP A 76 -10.08 10.15 -6.07
CA ASP A 76 -11.47 9.95 -5.63
C ASP A 76 -11.61 8.92 -4.50
N LEU A 77 -10.76 7.87 -4.53
CA LEU A 77 -10.69 6.85 -3.49
C LEU A 77 -9.80 7.24 -2.31
N GLU A 78 -9.21 8.44 -2.33
CA GLU A 78 -8.34 8.97 -1.28
C GLU A 78 -7.20 7.99 -0.90
N VAL A 79 -6.62 7.31 -1.90
CA VAL A 79 -5.66 6.22 -1.66
C VAL A 79 -4.40 6.72 -0.97
N PHE A 80 -3.85 7.86 -1.41
CA PHE A 80 -2.60 8.43 -0.90
C PHE A 80 -2.73 9.86 -0.39
N GLN A 81 -3.86 10.51 -0.67
CA GLN A 81 -4.15 11.89 -0.29
C GLN A 81 -5.61 11.92 0.10
N ALA A 82 -5.89 12.29 1.34
CA ALA A 82 -7.24 12.55 1.79
C ALA A 82 -7.59 14.02 1.58
N GLU A 83 -8.87 14.31 1.38
CA GLU A 83 -9.37 15.67 1.39
C GLU A 83 -9.64 16.11 2.84
N GLY A 84 -9.11 17.28 3.23
CA GLY A 84 -9.29 17.82 4.58
C GLY A 84 -8.28 17.31 5.61
N SER A 85 -8.77 16.89 6.79
CA SER A 85 -7.94 16.49 7.95
C SER A 85 -7.95 14.98 8.24
N ALA A 86 -8.60 14.19 7.39
CA ALA A 86 -8.67 12.74 7.53
C ALA A 86 -7.37 12.06 7.08
N ASP A 87 -7.15 10.82 7.55
CA ASP A 87 -6.06 9.96 7.11
C ASP A 87 -6.42 9.31 5.75
N SER A 88 -5.45 9.17 4.83
CA SER A 88 -5.66 8.45 3.56
C SER A 88 -5.81 6.94 3.77
N LEU A 89 -6.27 6.18 2.77
CA LEU A 89 -6.31 4.71 2.87
C LEU A 89 -4.92 4.12 3.11
N PHE A 90 -3.87 4.69 2.51
CA PHE A 90 -2.49 4.28 2.77
C PHE A 90 -2.12 4.48 4.25
N ASP A 91 -2.46 5.63 4.83
CA ASP A 91 -2.15 5.91 6.24
C ASP A 91 -2.96 4.99 7.18
N LEU A 92 -4.21 4.70 6.82
CA LEU A 92 -5.10 3.82 7.58
C LEU A 92 -4.60 2.37 7.66
N TYR A 93 -3.99 1.86 6.58
CA TYR A 93 -3.56 0.46 6.45
C TYR A 93 -2.06 0.25 6.60
N ASN A 94 -1.25 1.31 6.61
CA ASN A 94 0.19 1.21 6.79
C ASN A 94 0.58 1.07 8.28
N SER A 95 0.71 -0.18 8.71
CA SER A 95 1.27 -0.58 10.01
C SER A 95 2.67 -1.19 9.88
N THR A 96 3.35 -0.96 8.74
CA THR A 96 4.68 -1.50 8.47
C THR A 96 5.71 -1.02 9.49
N LYS A 97 6.64 -1.90 9.86
CA LYS A 97 7.68 -1.60 10.86
C LYS A 97 8.94 -1.01 10.24
N THR A 98 9.08 -1.10 8.91
CA THR A 98 10.26 -0.67 8.17
C THR A 98 9.89 0.36 7.10
N ARG A 99 10.83 1.27 6.82
CA ARG A 99 10.67 2.23 5.71
C ARG A 99 10.60 1.55 4.34
N GLY A 100 11.32 0.44 4.16
CA GLY A 100 11.27 -0.36 2.95
C GLY A 100 9.93 -1.07 2.78
N GLY A 101 9.36 -1.61 3.87
CA GLY A 101 8.02 -2.18 3.89
C GLY A 101 6.95 -1.17 3.50
N ALA A 102 6.99 0.05 4.06
CA ALA A 102 6.08 1.13 3.66
C ALA A 102 6.16 1.47 2.16
N GLN A 103 7.37 1.46 1.58
CA GLN A 103 7.56 1.70 0.15
C GLN A 103 7.01 0.57 -0.72
N ILE A 104 7.17 -0.68 -0.28
CA ILE A 104 6.61 -1.84 -0.97
C ILE A 104 5.08 -1.86 -0.86
N LEU A 105 4.54 -1.58 0.32
CA LEU A 105 3.10 -1.45 0.52
C LEU A 105 2.52 -0.38 -0.41
N ARG A 106 3.17 0.80 -0.48
CA ARG A 106 2.78 1.86 -1.40
C ARG A 106 2.79 1.38 -2.84
N HIS A 107 3.85 0.69 -3.26
CA HIS A 107 3.95 0.16 -4.62
C HIS A 107 2.83 -0.86 -4.93
N ARG A 108 2.47 -1.73 -3.98
CA ARG A 108 1.34 -2.65 -4.12
C ARG A 108 0.01 -1.90 -4.24
N MET A 109 -0.19 -0.86 -3.43
CA MET A 109 -1.37 0.01 -3.51
C MET A 109 -1.45 0.81 -4.82
N GLU A 110 -0.31 1.19 -5.41
CA GLU A 110 -0.25 1.82 -6.73
C GLU A 110 -0.51 0.83 -7.88
N ASN A 111 -0.29 -0.47 -7.66
CA ASN A 111 -0.38 -1.51 -8.68
C ASN A 111 -1.20 -2.72 -8.18
N PRO A 112 -2.51 -2.59 -7.92
CA PRO A 112 -3.36 -3.72 -7.56
C PRO A 112 -3.43 -4.74 -8.70
N PHE A 113 -3.77 -5.99 -8.40
CA PHE A 113 -3.85 -7.05 -9.40
C PHE A 113 -5.18 -7.03 -10.14
N ALA A 114 -5.22 -7.43 -11.40
CA ALA A 114 -6.44 -7.61 -12.21
C ALA A 114 -6.75 -9.09 -12.49
N ASP A 115 -5.90 -10.02 -12.05
CA ASP A 115 -6.08 -11.45 -12.27
C ASP A 115 -6.42 -12.22 -10.98
N THR A 116 -7.22 -13.28 -11.13
CA THR A 116 -7.71 -14.08 -9.99
C THR A 116 -6.59 -14.84 -9.29
N VAL A 117 -5.55 -15.25 -10.02
CA VAL A 117 -4.43 -16.04 -9.50
C VAL A 117 -3.63 -15.22 -8.50
N SER A 118 -3.17 -14.04 -8.89
CA SER A 118 -2.34 -13.16 -8.06
C SER A 118 -3.09 -12.71 -6.81
N ILE A 119 -4.36 -12.33 -6.95
CA ILE A 119 -5.20 -11.94 -5.79
C ILE A 119 -5.32 -13.11 -4.79
N ARG A 120 -5.62 -14.32 -5.26
CA ARG A 120 -5.71 -15.52 -4.40
C ARG A 120 -4.36 -15.85 -3.73
N GLN A 121 -3.23 -15.61 -4.38
CA GLN A 121 -1.90 -15.79 -3.78
C GLN A 121 -1.64 -14.83 -2.60
N ILE A 122 -2.11 -13.58 -2.70
CA ILE A 122 -2.06 -12.63 -1.58
C ILE A 122 -3.00 -13.09 -0.45
N GLN A 123 -4.23 -13.48 -0.78
CA GLN A 123 -5.20 -13.93 0.22
C GLN A 123 -4.70 -15.14 1.02
N LYS A 124 -4.05 -16.10 0.37
CA LYS A 124 -3.38 -17.24 1.03
C LYS A 124 -2.24 -16.79 1.95
N SER A 125 -1.43 -15.83 1.50
CA SER A 125 -0.35 -15.26 2.30
C SER A 125 -0.89 -14.57 3.55
N ILE A 126 -1.93 -13.73 3.39
CA ILE A 126 -2.60 -13.03 4.49
C ILE A 126 -3.22 -14.05 5.45
N SER A 127 -3.92 -15.07 4.95
CA SER A 127 -4.52 -16.12 5.77
C SER A 127 -3.49 -16.86 6.61
N THR A 128 -2.32 -17.17 6.03
CA THR A 128 -1.19 -17.80 6.73
C THR A 128 -0.63 -16.87 7.82
N ILE A 129 -0.43 -15.59 7.51
CA ILE A 129 0.06 -14.59 8.48
C ILE A 129 -0.91 -14.43 9.65
N LEU A 130 -2.21 -14.39 9.38
CA LEU A 130 -3.25 -14.29 10.40
C LEU A 130 -3.25 -15.49 11.35
N LYS A 131 -3.11 -16.71 10.81
CA LYS A 131 -3.01 -17.95 11.61
C LYS A 131 -1.75 -18.01 12.48
N HIS A 132 -0.61 -17.55 11.97
CA HIS A 132 0.71 -17.71 12.61
C HIS A 132 1.36 -16.39 13.03
N ARG A 133 0.55 -15.42 13.46
CA ARG A 133 0.98 -14.04 13.70
C ARG A 133 2.16 -13.85 14.65
N GLU A 134 2.30 -14.73 15.65
CA GLU A 134 3.40 -14.64 16.61
C GLU A 134 4.78 -14.85 15.96
N VAL A 135 4.85 -15.61 14.87
CA VAL A 135 6.08 -15.79 14.08
C VAL A 135 6.48 -14.47 13.41
N PHE A 136 5.53 -13.78 12.79
CA PHE A 136 5.74 -12.48 12.14
C PHE A 136 6.00 -11.35 13.13
N ARG A 137 5.51 -11.44 14.37
CA ARG A 137 5.85 -10.48 15.43
C ARG A 137 7.30 -10.58 15.88
N ARG A 138 7.87 -11.79 15.89
CA ARG A 138 9.26 -12.06 16.30
C ARG A 138 10.28 -11.67 15.24
N LEU A 139 9.88 -11.55 13.97
CA LEU A 139 10.75 -11.03 12.91
C LEU A 139 11.31 -9.66 13.31
N GLY A 140 12.64 -9.57 13.35
CA GLY A 140 13.40 -8.40 13.78
C GLY A 140 13.40 -7.28 12.72
N PHE A 141 12.23 -6.84 12.27
CA PHE A 141 12.08 -5.83 11.20
C PHE A 141 12.93 -4.58 11.41
N TRP A 142 13.04 -4.10 12.64
CA TRP A 142 13.83 -2.91 13.02
C TRP A 142 15.34 -3.04 12.69
N ILE A 143 15.85 -4.27 12.54
CA ILE A 143 17.26 -4.54 12.25
C ILE A 143 17.62 -4.05 10.84
N THR A 144 16.68 -4.15 9.89
CA THR A 144 16.90 -3.85 8.46
C THR A 144 17.44 -2.43 8.22
N GLY A 145 16.88 -1.41 8.90
CA GLY A 145 17.34 -0.02 8.76
C GLY A 145 18.78 0.21 9.24
N ARG A 146 19.27 -0.59 10.19
CA ARG A 146 20.68 -0.55 10.63
C ARG A 146 21.60 -1.22 9.63
N VAL A 147 21.16 -2.36 9.06
CA VAL A 147 21.89 -3.07 8.00
C VAL A 147 21.98 -2.22 6.73
N GLU A 148 20.90 -1.54 6.36
CA GLU A 148 20.88 -0.64 5.21
C GLU A 148 21.89 0.50 5.36
N ARG A 149 21.92 1.16 6.53
CA ARG A 149 22.91 2.21 6.81
C ARG A 149 24.35 1.68 6.72
N TYR A 150 24.57 0.47 7.23
CA TYR A 150 25.87 -0.21 7.16
C TYR A 150 26.29 -0.54 5.71
N GLN A 151 25.35 -0.92 4.85
CA GLN A 151 25.61 -1.22 3.43
C GLN A 151 25.90 0.03 2.58
N ARG A 152 25.43 1.21 3.00
CA ARG A 152 25.68 2.50 2.34
C ARG A 152 26.96 3.19 2.81
N ASP A 153 27.55 2.73 3.90
CA ASP A 153 28.69 3.38 4.54
C ASP A 153 29.92 3.35 3.61
N PRO A 154 30.42 4.50 3.13
CA PRO A 154 31.58 4.55 2.25
C PRO A 154 32.82 4.16 3.06
N LEU A 155 33.47 3.05 2.71
CA LEU A 155 34.56 2.52 3.54
C LEU A 155 35.86 2.29 2.79
N MET A 156 36.94 2.50 3.54
CA MET A 156 38.30 2.07 3.23
C MET A 156 38.33 0.55 3.36
N PHE A 157 38.19 -0.12 2.23
CA PHE A 157 38.01 -1.56 2.21
C PHE A 157 39.31 -2.32 2.53
N VAL A 158 39.23 -3.31 3.41
CA VAL A 158 40.21 -4.41 3.44
C VAL A 158 39.86 -5.36 2.29
N LEU A 159 40.15 -4.97 1.03
CA LEU A 159 39.85 -5.78 -0.18
C LEU A 159 40.85 -6.91 -0.41
N GLN A 160 41.94 -6.94 0.36
CA GLN A 160 43.06 -7.80 0.01
C GLN A 160 42.65 -9.28 0.15
N GLN A 161 42.71 -10.01 -0.98
CA GLN A 161 42.46 -11.45 -1.00
C GLN A 161 43.62 -12.25 -0.39
N SER A 162 44.84 -11.69 -0.44
CA SER A 162 46.02 -12.28 0.20
C SER A 162 45.87 -12.25 1.72
N ARG A 163 46.05 -13.41 2.37
CA ARG A 163 45.95 -13.57 3.83
C ARG A 163 46.85 -12.62 4.60
N VAL A 164 48.09 -12.43 4.12
CA VAL A 164 49.08 -11.55 4.76
C VAL A 164 48.66 -10.09 4.65
N ALA A 165 48.28 -9.67 3.45
CA ALA A 165 47.87 -8.30 3.19
C ALA A 165 46.54 -7.95 3.92
N PHE A 166 45.62 -8.90 4.03
CA PHE A 166 44.41 -8.78 4.84
C PHE A 166 44.75 -8.55 6.32
N ILE A 167 45.67 -9.33 6.89
CA ILE A 167 46.05 -9.20 8.31
C ILE A 167 46.70 -7.84 8.57
N ILE A 168 47.59 -7.38 7.68
CA ILE A 168 48.24 -6.08 7.82
C ILE A 168 47.19 -4.97 7.79
N ALA A 169 46.35 -4.93 6.76
CA ALA A 169 45.32 -3.90 6.61
C ALA A 169 44.28 -3.94 7.74
N ALA A 170 43.84 -5.13 8.17
CA ALA A 170 42.94 -5.31 9.31
C ALA A 170 43.54 -4.80 10.63
N THR A 171 44.86 -4.97 10.81
CA THR A 171 45.56 -4.53 12.02
C THR A 171 45.76 -3.02 12.02
N ILE A 172 46.10 -2.44 10.88
CA ILE A 172 46.17 -0.98 10.70
C ILE A 172 44.82 -0.34 11.00
N LEU A 173 43.73 -0.85 10.41
CA LEU A 173 42.38 -0.34 10.64
C LEU A 173 42.01 -0.36 12.13
N LYS A 174 42.31 -1.45 12.83
CA LYS A 174 41.99 -1.58 14.26
C LYS A 174 42.81 -0.60 15.13
N LEU A 175 44.09 -0.39 14.80
CA LEU A 175 45.00 0.42 15.63
C LEU A 175 44.85 1.92 15.39
N PHE A 176 44.66 2.33 14.13
CA PHE A 176 44.66 3.73 13.74
C PHE A 176 43.25 4.32 13.52
N ASP A 177 42.22 3.48 13.39
CA ASP A 177 40.84 3.92 13.15
C ASP A 177 39.80 3.09 13.93
N GLY A 178 39.86 3.23 15.26
CA GLY A 178 38.95 2.53 16.18
C GLY A 178 37.48 2.90 15.98
N HIS A 179 37.19 4.13 15.56
CA HIS A 179 35.82 4.58 15.29
C HIS A 179 35.22 3.84 14.09
N HIS A 180 35.94 3.73 12.98
CA HIS A 180 35.46 3.01 11.80
C HIS A 180 35.36 1.51 12.06
N TYR A 181 36.33 0.92 12.78
CA TYR A 181 36.23 -0.47 13.21
C TYR A 181 34.97 -0.73 14.04
N HIS A 182 34.62 0.16 14.97
CA HIS A 182 33.41 0.00 15.80
C HIS A 182 32.11 0.11 15.00
N ARG A 183 32.07 0.99 13.98
CA ARG A 183 30.93 1.04 13.04
C ARG A 183 30.79 -0.25 12.24
N ILE A 184 31.91 -0.77 11.72
CA ILE A 184 31.95 -2.07 11.02
C ILE A 184 31.46 -3.18 11.95
N PHE A 185 31.99 -3.26 13.17
CA PHE A 185 31.59 -4.27 14.15
C PHE A 185 30.07 -4.25 14.39
N ARG A 186 29.49 -3.07 14.63
CA ARG A 186 28.04 -2.91 14.82
C ARG A 186 27.25 -3.34 13.59
N GLY A 187 27.68 -2.95 12.39
CA GLY A 187 26.99 -3.31 11.16
C GLY A 187 27.03 -4.80 10.83
N VAL A 188 28.20 -5.44 11.02
CA VAL A 188 28.34 -6.91 10.96
C VAL A 188 27.44 -7.58 11.98
N GLN A 189 27.39 -7.07 13.21
CA GLN A 189 26.51 -7.60 14.26
C GLN A 189 25.03 -7.54 13.84
N PHE A 190 24.55 -6.40 13.35
CA PHE A 190 23.17 -6.29 12.86
C PHE A 190 22.89 -7.20 11.66
N THR A 191 23.88 -7.41 10.79
CA THR A 191 23.72 -8.31 9.62
C THR A 191 23.64 -9.77 10.07
N CYS A 192 24.45 -10.19 11.05
CA CYS A 192 24.32 -11.51 11.68
C CYS A 192 22.97 -11.68 12.38
N LEU A 193 22.49 -10.66 13.10
CA LEU A 193 21.17 -10.69 13.74
C LEU A 193 20.04 -10.83 12.71
N LEU A 194 20.12 -10.12 11.58
CA LEU A 194 19.15 -10.26 10.49
C LEU A 194 19.14 -11.71 9.97
N VAL A 195 20.31 -12.24 9.62
CA VAL A 195 20.46 -13.62 9.11
C VAL A 195 19.90 -14.63 10.11
N ASN A 196 20.23 -14.52 11.39
CA ASN A 196 19.75 -15.44 12.41
C ASN A 196 18.24 -15.30 12.66
N SER A 197 17.68 -14.07 12.63
CA SER A 197 16.24 -13.86 12.73
C SER A 197 15.47 -14.49 11.57
N LEU A 198 16.05 -14.46 10.36
CA LEU A 198 15.46 -15.10 9.18
C LEU A 198 15.59 -16.62 9.25
N ARG A 199 16.67 -17.18 9.83
CA ARG A 199 16.77 -18.61 10.12
C ARG A 199 15.70 -19.08 11.09
N GLU A 200 15.50 -18.34 12.18
CA GLU A 200 14.44 -18.64 13.16
C GLU A 200 13.05 -18.57 12.51
N PHE A 201 12.83 -17.56 11.67
CA PHE A 201 11.62 -17.45 10.87
C PHE A 201 11.41 -18.67 9.96
N LEU A 202 12.43 -19.09 9.19
CA LEU A 202 12.33 -20.28 8.33
C LEU A 202 12.01 -21.56 9.11
N MET A 203 12.67 -21.79 10.26
CA MET A 203 12.40 -22.96 11.10
C MET A 203 10.93 -23.02 11.54
N HIS A 204 10.35 -21.88 11.89
CA HIS A 204 8.92 -21.81 12.19
C HIS A 204 8.07 -22.02 10.94
N MET A 205 8.40 -21.42 9.80
CA MET A 205 7.58 -21.54 8.59
C MET A 205 7.58 -22.96 8.00
N GLU A 206 8.68 -23.72 8.06
CA GLU A 206 8.72 -25.12 7.60
C GLU A 206 7.69 -26.01 8.30
N SER A 207 7.41 -25.73 9.57
CA SER A 207 6.40 -26.48 10.34
C SER A 207 4.94 -26.09 10.03
N HIS A 208 4.72 -24.95 9.39
CA HIS A 208 3.39 -24.37 9.19
C HIS A 208 2.94 -24.29 7.71
N GLN A 209 3.75 -24.79 6.77
CA GLN A 209 3.46 -24.84 5.33
C GLN A 209 2.94 -23.50 4.78
N PRO A 210 3.83 -22.53 4.49
CA PRO A 210 3.40 -21.26 3.91
C PRO A 210 2.66 -21.49 2.59
N GLU A 211 1.58 -20.76 2.37
CA GLU A 211 0.85 -20.75 1.11
C GLU A 211 0.89 -19.36 0.48
N GLY A 212 0.75 -19.31 -0.84
CA GLY A 212 0.62 -18.05 -1.55
C GLY A 212 1.97 -17.47 -2.01
N GLU A 213 1.99 -16.15 -2.23
CA GLU A 213 3.24 -15.41 -2.48
C GLU A 213 4.26 -15.58 -1.34
N LEU A 214 3.78 -15.74 -0.10
CA LEU A 214 4.64 -15.97 1.06
C LEU A 214 5.50 -17.23 0.92
N GLU A 215 5.01 -18.29 0.29
CA GLU A 215 5.78 -19.52 0.02
C GLU A 215 7.01 -19.21 -0.84
N LEU A 216 6.82 -18.44 -1.92
CA LEU A 216 7.89 -18.02 -2.81
C LEU A 216 8.94 -17.17 -2.08
N LEU A 217 8.49 -16.24 -1.24
CA LEU A 217 9.38 -15.43 -0.41
C LEU A 217 10.20 -16.29 0.57
N VAL A 218 9.57 -17.29 1.19
CA VAL A 218 10.23 -18.23 2.11
C VAL A 218 11.27 -19.08 1.37
N GLU A 219 10.95 -19.57 0.17
CA GLU A 219 11.90 -20.31 -0.68
C GLU A 219 13.12 -19.46 -1.06
N ASP A 220 12.91 -18.23 -1.48
CA ASP A 220 13.99 -17.31 -1.87
C ASP A 220 14.90 -17.00 -0.67
N ILE A 221 14.33 -16.75 0.51
CA ILE A 221 15.10 -16.58 1.75
C ILE A 221 15.92 -17.86 2.03
N LYS A 222 15.30 -19.04 1.94
CA LYS A 222 15.97 -20.33 2.16
C LYS A 222 17.13 -20.55 1.18
N GLN A 223 16.95 -20.25 -0.10
CA GLN A 223 17.99 -20.38 -1.12
C GLN A 223 19.20 -19.48 -0.81
N ILE A 224 18.96 -18.23 -0.39
CA ILE A 224 20.04 -17.30 -0.06
C ILE A 224 20.79 -17.76 1.20
N LEU A 225 20.06 -18.17 2.24
CA LEU A 225 20.66 -18.56 3.53
C LEU A 225 21.45 -19.87 3.46
N ASN A 226 21.19 -20.73 2.47
CA ASN A 226 21.94 -21.96 2.22
C ASN A 226 23.27 -21.76 1.48
N ARG A 227 23.62 -20.54 1.08
CA ARG A 227 24.90 -20.25 0.42
C ARG A 227 26.06 -20.38 1.43
N PRO A 228 27.26 -20.83 0.99
CA PRO A 228 28.37 -21.15 1.90
C PRO A 228 28.76 -20.03 2.89
N ARG A 229 28.80 -18.78 2.42
CA ARG A 229 29.17 -17.62 3.26
C ARG A 229 28.12 -17.25 4.30
N PHE A 230 26.85 -17.57 4.05
CA PHE A 230 25.79 -17.39 5.02
C PHE A 230 25.81 -18.52 6.06
N LEU A 231 26.13 -19.76 5.68
CA LEU A 231 26.34 -20.87 6.63
C LEU A 231 27.47 -20.60 7.64
N GLU A 232 28.49 -19.83 7.27
CA GLU A 232 29.57 -19.40 8.18
C GLU A 232 29.14 -18.34 9.22
N VAL A 233 27.93 -17.76 9.08
CA VAL A 233 27.42 -16.74 10.00
C VAL A 233 27.13 -17.36 11.36
N PRO A 234 27.73 -16.84 12.44
CA PRO A 234 27.58 -17.42 13.76
C PRO A 234 26.19 -17.18 14.36
N GLU A 235 25.66 -18.19 15.02
CA GLU A 235 24.42 -18.12 15.80
C GLU A 235 24.61 -17.36 17.13
N SER A 236 25.80 -17.46 17.72
CA SER A 236 26.16 -16.79 18.98
C SER A 236 26.50 -15.31 18.80
N GLU A 237 26.46 -14.54 19.89
CA GLU A 237 26.98 -13.17 19.91
C GLU A 237 28.42 -13.07 19.38
N LEU A 238 28.73 -11.95 18.71
CA LEU A 238 30.07 -11.66 18.18
C LEU A 238 31.04 -11.16 19.25
N ARG A 239 30.58 -10.93 20.48
CA ARG A 239 31.38 -10.38 21.58
C ARG A 239 32.51 -11.34 21.95
N GLY A 240 33.74 -10.83 22.04
CA GLY A 240 34.94 -11.63 22.32
C GLY A 240 35.54 -12.34 21.10
N ARG A 241 34.95 -12.23 19.90
CA ARG A 241 35.56 -12.78 18.68
C ARG A 241 36.75 -11.94 18.22
N LYS A 242 37.77 -12.61 17.66
CA LYS A 242 38.95 -11.96 17.09
C LYS A 242 38.53 -10.97 15.98
N TYR A 243 39.09 -9.76 15.99
CA TYR A 243 38.79 -8.70 15.00
C TYR A 243 38.94 -9.16 13.55
N LEU A 244 39.90 -10.05 13.26
CA LEU A 244 40.09 -10.65 11.94
C LEU A 244 38.85 -11.42 11.45
N LYS A 245 38.13 -12.12 12.34
CA LYS A 245 36.89 -12.84 11.96
C LYS A 245 35.77 -11.85 11.64
N ILE A 246 35.65 -10.78 12.41
CA ILE A 246 34.66 -9.71 12.17
C ILE A 246 34.90 -9.05 10.81
N LEU A 247 36.15 -8.71 10.50
CA LEU A 247 36.52 -8.11 9.21
C LEU A 247 36.40 -9.08 8.03
N ARG A 248 36.45 -10.40 8.27
CA ARG A 248 36.12 -11.38 7.23
C ARG A 248 34.63 -11.46 6.95
N LEU A 249 33.80 -11.45 8.01
CA LEU A 249 32.34 -11.39 7.85
C LEU A 249 31.92 -10.11 7.14
N ASP A 250 32.55 -9.00 7.50
CA ASP A 250 32.40 -7.72 6.83
C ASP A 250 32.66 -7.79 5.32
N GLN A 251 33.80 -8.39 4.94
CA GLN A 251 34.16 -8.63 3.54
C GLN A 251 33.12 -9.53 2.85
N SER A 252 32.67 -10.60 3.51
CA SER A 252 31.60 -11.47 3.00
C SER A 252 30.32 -10.69 2.73
N PHE A 253 29.83 -9.88 3.67
CA PHE A 253 28.55 -9.19 3.54
C PHE A 253 28.55 -7.99 2.59
N ARG A 254 29.68 -7.30 2.41
CA ARG A 254 29.74 -6.05 1.64
C ARG A 254 30.50 -6.12 0.33
N VAL A 255 31.36 -7.12 0.17
CA VAL A 255 32.11 -7.32 -1.08
C VAL A 255 31.52 -8.48 -1.87
N TYR A 256 31.39 -9.64 -1.23
CA TYR A 256 31.08 -10.87 -1.97
C TYR A 256 29.58 -11.17 -2.07
N GLU A 257 28.81 -10.90 -1.01
CA GLU A 257 27.38 -11.22 -0.93
C GLU A 257 26.53 -9.95 -0.77
N ARG A 258 27.04 -8.79 -1.20
CA ARG A 258 26.36 -7.49 -1.05
C ARG A 258 24.94 -7.51 -1.62
N GLU A 259 24.81 -8.00 -2.85
CA GLU A 259 23.52 -8.11 -3.54
C GLU A 259 22.57 -9.03 -2.77
N LYS A 260 23.08 -10.16 -2.25
CA LYS A 260 22.26 -11.13 -1.50
C LYS A 260 21.82 -10.60 -0.14
N VAL A 261 22.64 -9.79 0.53
CA VAL A 261 22.22 -9.08 1.75
C VAL A 261 21.13 -8.03 1.43
N GLN A 262 21.25 -7.31 0.32
CA GLN A 262 20.21 -6.38 -0.14
C GLN A 262 18.91 -7.11 -0.50
N GLU A 263 19.02 -8.28 -1.13
CA GLU A 263 17.90 -9.13 -1.46
C GLU A 263 17.17 -9.65 -0.22
N LEU A 264 17.90 -10.11 0.81
CA LEU A 264 17.29 -10.50 2.10
C LEU A 264 16.54 -9.33 2.76
N MET A 265 17.10 -8.11 2.70
CA MET A 265 16.38 -6.92 3.20
C MET A 265 15.09 -6.68 2.41
N ARG A 266 15.14 -6.77 1.07
CA ARG A 266 13.95 -6.62 0.22
C ARG A 266 12.89 -7.68 0.53
N LEU A 267 13.27 -8.95 0.65
CA LEU A 267 12.34 -10.04 1.02
C LEU A 267 11.71 -9.79 2.40
N THR A 268 12.50 -9.27 3.36
CA THR A 268 11.97 -8.85 4.67
C THR A 268 10.95 -7.71 4.53
N TYR A 269 11.19 -6.75 3.65
CA TYR A 269 10.25 -5.65 3.39
C TYR A 269 8.94 -6.13 2.73
N GLU A 270 8.99 -7.12 1.83
CA GLU A 270 7.79 -7.74 1.25
C GLU A 270 6.94 -8.41 2.34
N ILE A 271 7.58 -9.17 3.25
CA ILE A 271 6.90 -9.78 4.40
C ILE A 271 6.31 -8.71 5.33
N ASP A 272 7.00 -7.59 5.56
CA ASP A 272 6.49 -6.47 6.36
C ASP A 272 5.23 -5.85 5.73
N ALA A 273 5.23 -5.65 4.40
CA ALA A 273 4.08 -5.13 3.66
C ALA A 273 2.89 -6.10 3.71
N LEU A 274 3.10 -7.39 3.47
CA LEU A 274 2.05 -8.43 3.60
C LEU A 274 1.52 -8.51 5.04
N SER A 275 2.41 -8.38 6.02
CA SER A 275 2.03 -8.34 7.44
C SER A 275 1.14 -7.13 7.75
N SER A 276 1.40 -5.98 7.13
CA SER A 276 0.58 -4.78 7.28
C SER A 276 -0.84 -4.97 6.74
N LEU A 277 -1.00 -5.59 5.57
CA LEU A 277 -2.30 -5.91 4.99
C LEU A 277 -3.10 -6.90 5.87
N ALA A 278 -2.42 -7.91 6.41
CA ALA A 278 -3.01 -8.85 7.35
C ALA A 278 -3.40 -8.18 8.67
N ASP A 279 -2.53 -7.33 9.23
CA ASP A 279 -2.81 -6.61 10.46
C ASP A 279 -3.99 -5.65 10.28
N ALA A 280 -4.11 -4.96 9.15
CA ALA A 280 -5.27 -4.13 8.79
C ALA A 280 -6.56 -4.96 8.71
N THR A 281 -6.53 -6.06 7.95
CA THR A 281 -7.67 -6.98 7.79
C THR A 281 -8.22 -7.43 9.15
N ARG A 282 -7.33 -7.77 10.09
CA ARG A 282 -7.72 -8.21 11.42
C ARG A 282 -8.14 -7.07 12.35
N LYS A 283 -7.43 -5.94 12.32
CA LYS A 283 -7.70 -4.78 13.18
C LYS A 283 -9.12 -4.27 12.98
N TYR A 284 -9.58 -4.24 11.73
CA TYR A 284 -10.90 -3.73 11.36
C TYR A 284 -11.93 -4.83 11.12
N HIS A 285 -11.62 -6.09 11.45
CA HIS A 285 -12.54 -7.24 11.28
C HIS A 285 -13.08 -7.40 9.85
N TYR A 286 -12.24 -7.14 8.85
CA TYR A 286 -12.62 -7.22 7.45
C TYR A 286 -12.74 -8.68 6.97
N ALA A 287 -13.73 -8.93 6.12
CA ALA A 287 -13.90 -10.21 5.46
C ALA A 287 -12.93 -10.36 4.29
N ILE A 288 -12.30 -11.54 4.14
CA ILE A 288 -11.54 -11.87 2.93
C ILE A 288 -12.55 -12.10 1.79
N PRO A 289 -12.49 -11.33 0.68
CA PRO A 289 -13.48 -11.45 -0.37
C PRO A 289 -13.32 -12.74 -1.18
N GLU A 290 -14.42 -13.32 -1.64
CA GLU A 290 -14.40 -14.46 -2.56
C GLU A 290 -14.06 -13.97 -3.98
N ILE A 291 -13.00 -14.52 -4.56
CA ILE A 291 -12.58 -14.19 -5.92
C ILE A 291 -13.26 -15.14 -6.89
N LEU A 292 -14.07 -14.58 -7.79
CA LEU A 292 -14.94 -15.32 -8.69
C LEU A 292 -14.29 -15.44 -10.07
N ASP A 293 -14.48 -16.58 -10.72
CA ASP A 293 -14.12 -16.79 -12.12
C ASP A 293 -15.37 -16.60 -13.01
N GLY A 294 -15.16 -16.28 -14.29
CA GLY A 294 -16.25 -16.14 -15.28
C GLY A 294 -16.63 -14.69 -15.58
N PRO A 295 -17.92 -14.42 -15.85
CA PRO A 295 -18.41 -13.09 -16.19
C PRO A 295 -18.29 -12.08 -15.04
N THR A 296 -18.27 -10.79 -15.36
CA THR A 296 -18.11 -9.74 -14.35
C THR A 296 -19.33 -9.68 -13.42
N ARG A 297 -19.11 -9.80 -12.10
CA ARG A 297 -20.15 -9.68 -11.06
C ARG A 297 -19.57 -9.17 -9.75
N ILE A 298 -20.40 -8.52 -8.95
CA ILE A 298 -20.10 -8.09 -7.58
C ILE A 298 -21.27 -8.48 -6.67
N GLN A 299 -20.97 -8.94 -5.46
CA GLN A 299 -21.96 -9.24 -4.43
C GLN A 299 -21.37 -8.94 -3.06
N GLY A 300 -22.10 -8.28 -2.18
CA GLY A 300 -21.63 -7.97 -0.84
C GLY A 300 -22.78 -7.74 0.15
N SER A 301 -22.54 -8.13 1.40
CA SER A 301 -23.45 -7.92 2.53
C SER A 301 -22.79 -7.08 3.62
N ASP A 302 -23.59 -6.23 4.26
CA ASP A 302 -23.16 -5.30 5.30
C ASP A 302 -21.94 -4.46 4.90
N LEU A 303 -21.92 -3.94 3.67
CA LEU A 303 -20.84 -3.10 3.17
C LEU A 303 -20.86 -1.73 3.87
N VAL A 304 -19.70 -1.29 4.35
CA VAL A 304 -19.51 0.02 4.99
C VAL A 304 -18.29 0.75 4.42
N HIS A 305 -18.28 2.08 4.53
CA HIS A 305 -17.10 2.87 4.19
C HIS A 305 -16.11 2.91 5.37
N PRO A 306 -14.81 2.60 5.19
CA PRO A 306 -13.88 2.38 6.30
C PRO A 306 -13.53 3.65 7.10
N GLN A 307 -13.68 4.83 6.50
CA GLN A 307 -13.41 6.12 7.16
C GLN A 307 -14.66 6.78 7.75
N VAL A 308 -15.84 6.15 7.66
CA VAL A 308 -17.08 6.69 8.25
C VAL A 308 -17.31 6.04 9.61
N GLU A 309 -17.30 6.86 10.66
CA GLU A 309 -17.62 6.39 12.01
C GLU A 309 -19.09 5.96 12.12
N ASN A 310 -19.35 4.82 12.77
CA ASN A 310 -20.70 4.25 12.94
C ASN A 310 -21.50 4.16 11.62
N ALA A 311 -20.82 3.81 10.53
CA ALA A 311 -21.43 3.66 9.22
C ALA A 311 -22.60 2.66 9.23
N ILE A 312 -23.69 3.02 8.56
CA ILE A 312 -24.81 2.11 8.31
C ILE A 312 -24.48 1.21 7.13
N ALA A 313 -24.59 -0.09 7.36
CA ALA A 313 -24.19 -1.13 6.42
C ALA A 313 -25.26 -1.35 5.34
N ASN A 314 -24.84 -1.57 4.10
CA ASN A 314 -25.73 -1.73 2.95
C ASN A 314 -25.32 -2.92 2.08
N GLU A 315 -26.27 -3.51 1.35
CA GLU A 315 -25.99 -4.60 0.40
C GLU A 315 -25.57 -4.05 -0.96
N VAL A 316 -24.80 -4.83 -1.73
CA VAL A 316 -24.51 -4.55 -3.14
C VAL A 316 -24.62 -5.83 -3.96
N GLY A 317 -25.23 -5.75 -5.15
CA GLY A 317 -25.33 -6.87 -6.06
C GLY A 317 -25.51 -6.40 -7.50
N LEU A 318 -24.55 -6.73 -8.38
CA LEU A 318 -24.64 -6.52 -9.82
C LEU A 318 -24.00 -7.70 -10.56
N ASP A 319 -24.57 -8.06 -11.70
CA ASP A 319 -24.09 -9.15 -12.53
C ASP A 319 -24.38 -8.86 -14.01
N GLN A 320 -24.24 -9.88 -14.85
CA GLN A 320 -24.49 -9.72 -16.28
C GLN A 320 -25.97 -9.65 -16.66
N GLN A 321 -26.91 -9.94 -15.77
CA GLN A 321 -28.34 -9.71 -15.99
C GLN A 321 -28.74 -8.31 -15.54
N SER A 322 -28.10 -7.80 -14.49
CA SER A 322 -28.32 -6.46 -13.96
C SER A 322 -27.00 -5.70 -13.88
N ARG A 323 -26.56 -5.14 -15.02
CA ARG A 323 -25.22 -4.55 -15.20
C ARG A 323 -25.11 -3.10 -14.72
N MET A 324 -26.26 -2.44 -14.50
CA MET A 324 -26.32 -1.03 -14.13
C MET A 324 -27.02 -0.88 -12.78
N LEU A 325 -26.40 -0.19 -11.83
CA LEU A 325 -27.07 0.35 -10.65
C LEU A 325 -27.43 1.81 -10.90
N PHE A 326 -28.72 2.13 -10.86
CA PHE A 326 -29.21 3.50 -10.86
C PHE A 326 -29.60 3.91 -9.44
N LEU A 327 -28.87 4.87 -8.89
CA LEU A 327 -28.97 5.32 -7.50
C LEU A 327 -29.55 6.73 -7.41
N THR A 328 -30.66 6.90 -6.70
CA THR A 328 -31.29 8.21 -6.50
C THR A 328 -31.46 8.56 -5.02
N GLY A 329 -31.93 9.77 -4.75
CA GLY A 329 -32.17 10.25 -3.39
C GLY A 329 -31.64 11.65 -3.14
N PRO A 330 -32.00 12.26 -2.00
CA PRO A 330 -31.57 13.60 -1.68
C PRO A 330 -30.05 13.71 -1.52
N ASN A 331 -29.53 14.93 -1.66
CA ASN A 331 -28.16 15.20 -1.27
C ASN A 331 -28.01 14.98 0.24
N MET A 332 -26.83 14.55 0.68
CA MET A 332 -26.52 14.21 2.08
C MET A 332 -27.15 12.90 2.60
N ALA A 333 -27.98 12.21 1.80
CA ALA A 333 -28.62 10.95 2.21
C ALA A 333 -27.71 9.70 2.15
N GLY A 334 -26.44 9.85 1.75
CA GLY A 334 -25.46 8.76 1.75
C GLY A 334 -25.09 8.17 0.38
N LYS A 335 -25.64 8.68 -0.74
CA LYS A 335 -25.36 8.19 -2.11
C LYS A 335 -23.86 8.07 -2.41
N THR A 336 -23.13 9.19 -2.27
CA THR A 336 -21.69 9.26 -2.54
C THR A 336 -20.90 8.34 -1.61
N THR A 337 -21.26 8.29 -0.33
CA THR A 337 -20.62 7.41 0.67
C THR A 337 -20.77 5.94 0.29
N TYR A 338 -21.96 5.53 -0.15
CA TYR A 338 -22.21 4.16 -0.60
C TYR A 338 -21.43 3.82 -1.88
N LEU A 339 -21.41 4.74 -2.87
CA LEU A 339 -20.58 4.57 -4.07
C LEU A 339 -19.09 4.44 -3.74
N ARG A 340 -18.58 5.26 -2.81
CA ARG A 340 -17.19 5.17 -2.31
C ARG A 340 -16.93 3.86 -1.56
N ALA A 341 -17.92 3.33 -0.83
CA ALA A 341 -17.76 2.07 -0.09
C ALA A 341 -17.57 0.90 -1.06
N ILE A 342 -18.36 0.85 -2.15
CA ILE A 342 -18.24 -0.20 -3.16
C ILE A 342 -16.89 -0.12 -3.88
N SER A 343 -16.52 1.07 -4.34
CA SER A 343 -15.27 1.25 -5.07
C SER A 343 -14.04 1.00 -4.19
N THR A 344 -14.09 1.36 -2.90
CA THR A 344 -13.06 1.02 -1.92
C THR A 344 -12.98 -0.48 -1.68
N ALA A 345 -14.11 -1.18 -1.49
CA ALA A 345 -14.10 -2.63 -1.31
C ALA A 345 -13.55 -3.37 -2.54
N LEU A 346 -13.92 -2.93 -3.75
CA LEU A 346 -13.34 -3.46 -5.00
C LEU A 346 -11.83 -3.24 -5.04
N TYR A 347 -11.37 -2.01 -4.76
CA TYR A 347 -9.95 -1.68 -4.73
C TYR A 347 -9.16 -2.54 -3.73
N LEU A 348 -9.65 -2.68 -2.49
CA LEU A 348 -9.02 -3.51 -1.46
C LEU A 348 -9.06 -5.00 -1.82
N GLY A 349 -10.14 -5.46 -2.45
CA GLY A 349 -10.25 -6.81 -2.98
C GLY A 349 -9.20 -7.10 -4.05
N HIS A 350 -8.94 -6.14 -4.94
CA HIS A 350 -7.87 -6.22 -5.95
C HIS A 350 -6.45 -6.19 -5.36
N LEU A 351 -6.27 -5.70 -4.12
CA LEU A 351 -5.03 -5.87 -3.36
C LEU A 351 -4.92 -7.26 -2.71
N GLY A 352 -6.00 -8.04 -2.71
CA GLY A 352 -6.09 -9.35 -2.07
C GLY A 352 -6.18 -9.30 -0.53
N MET A 353 -6.43 -8.13 0.04
CA MET A 353 -6.68 -7.97 1.48
C MET A 353 -8.17 -8.09 1.83
N GLY A 354 -8.50 -8.07 3.13
CA GLY A 354 -9.89 -8.02 3.56
C GLY A 354 -10.57 -6.71 3.19
N VAL A 355 -11.90 -6.76 3.03
CA VAL A 355 -12.76 -5.63 2.69
C VAL A 355 -13.75 -5.30 3.81
N PRO A 356 -14.24 -4.04 3.92
CA PRO A 356 -15.16 -3.58 4.96
C PRO A 356 -16.60 -4.06 4.74
N ALA A 357 -16.83 -5.36 4.85
CA ALA A 357 -18.12 -6.03 4.69
C ALA A 357 -18.19 -7.32 5.51
N THR A 358 -19.39 -7.85 5.78
CA THR A 358 -19.56 -9.19 6.37
C THR A 358 -19.23 -10.29 5.35
N SER A 359 -19.64 -10.09 4.10
CA SER A 359 -19.23 -10.92 2.97
C SER A 359 -19.08 -10.07 1.71
N PHE A 360 -18.17 -10.46 0.84
CA PHE A 360 -17.96 -9.80 -0.44
C PHE A 360 -17.41 -10.80 -1.45
N ALA A 361 -17.89 -10.75 -2.68
CA ALA A 361 -17.46 -11.61 -3.76
C ALA A 361 -17.42 -10.77 -5.04
N PHE A 362 -16.35 -10.91 -5.83
CA PHE A 362 -16.25 -10.18 -7.09
C PHE A 362 -15.42 -10.91 -8.13
N THR A 363 -15.69 -10.61 -9.40
CA THR A 363 -14.82 -10.98 -10.52
C THR A 363 -13.82 -9.85 -10.77
N PRO A 364 -12.50 -10.10 -10.77
CA PRO A 364 -11.50 -9.09 -11.09
C PRO A 364 -11.72 -8.47 -12.48
N VAL A 365 -11.55 -7.15 -12.54
CA VAL A 365 -11.65 -6.34 -13.76
C VAL A 365 -10.33 -5.71 -14.17
N ASP A 366 -10.27 -5.24 -15.41
CA ASP A 366 -9.07 -4.65 -16.00
C ASP A 366 -8.94 -3.16 -15.64
N ARG A 367 -10.08 -2.46 -15.58
CA ARG A 367 -10.15 -1.05 -15.21
C ARG A 367 -11.23 -0.79 -14.18
N LEU A 368 -10.89 0.02 -13.18
CA LEU A 368 -11.82 0.61 -12.24
C LEU A 368 -11.79 2.12 -12.43
N PHE A 369 -12.94 2.71 -12.73
CA PHE A 369 -13.10 4.15 -12.86
C PHE A 369 -13.96 4.70 -11.73
N SER A 370 -13.51 5.79 -11.11
CA SER A 370 -14.35 6.63 -10.23
C SER A 370 -14.52 8.03 -10.81
N SER A 371 -15.73 8.55 -10.79
CA SER A 371 -16.10 9.90 -11.21
C SER A 371 -16.97 10.52 -10.13
N ILE A 372 -16.43 10.59 -8.90
CA ILE A 372 -17.13 11.07 -7.70
C ILE A 372 -16.81 12.54 -7.45
N SER A 373 -15.53 12.92 -7.52
CA SER A 373 -15.08 14.29 -7.32
C SER A 373 -14.37 14.83 -8.56
N ILE A 374 -15.17 15.27 -9.53
CA ILE A 374 -14.63 16.06 -10.64
C ILE A 374 -14.47 17.50 -10.14
N SER A 375 -13.25 18.00 -10.15
CA SER A 375 -12.93 19.40 -9.82
C SER A 375 -12.45 20.13 -11.07
N ASP A 376 -12.89 21.38 -11.25
CA ASP A 376 -12.38 22.24 -12.32
C ASP A 376 -10.86 22.36 -12.29
N ASN A 377 -10.26 22.41 -13.48
CA ASN A 377 -8.84 22.73 -13.61
C ASN A 377 -8.68 24.09 -14.28
N VAL A 378 -8.65 25.12 -13.42
CA VAL A 378 -8.46 26.53 -13.80
C VAL A 378 -7.16 26.72 -14.60
N HIS A 379 -6.13 25.91 -14.34
CA HIS A 379 -4.84 26.02 -15.01
C HIS A 379 -4.82 25.43 -16.43
N THR A 380 -5.64 24.42 -16.72
CA THR A 380 -5.74 23.82 -18.06
C THR A 380 -6.89 24.38 -18.91
N GLY A 381 -7.66 25.33 -18.38
CA GLY A 381 -8.79 25.95 -19.07
C GLY A 381 -9.90 24.97 -19.44
N THR A 382 -9.96 23.81 -18.77
CA THR A 382 -10.95 22.76 -19.02
C THR A 382 -12.17 23.08 -18.18
N SER A 383 -13.33 23.30 -18.81
CA SER A 383 -14.58 23.51 -18.09
C SER A 383 -15.01 22.21 -17.39
N TYR A 384 -15.76 22.36 -16.30
CA TYR A 384 -16.33 21.25 -15.53
C TYR A 384 -16.98 20.20 -16.42
N PHE A 385 -17.88 20.65 -17.30
CA PHE A 385 -18.58 19.79 -18.24
C PHE A 385 -17.64 19.06 -19.20
N LEU A 386 -16.58 19.72 -19.70
CA LEU A 386 -15.61 19.06 -20.57
C LEU A 386 -14.81 17.99 -19.81
N ALA A 387 -14.49 18.21 -18.53
CA ALA A 387 -13.85 17.20 -17.70
C ALA A 387 -14.76 15.97 -17.50
N GLU A 388 -16.05 16.16 -17.28
CA GLU A 388 -17.06 15.07 -17.23
C GLU A 388 -17.12 14.30 -18.55
N VAL A 389 -17.19 15.01 -19.69
CA VAL A 389 -17.21 14.36 -21.02
C VAL A 389 -15.93 13.57 -21.28
N LEU A 390 -14.75 14.12 -20.93
CA LEU A 390 -13.48 13.41 -21.06
C LEU A 390 -13.44 12.16 -20.18
N ARG A 391 -14.06 12.21 -19.00
CA ARG A 391 -14.17 11.05 -18.10
C ARG A 391 -14.98 9.93 -18.73
N ILE A 392 -16.16 10.24 -19.25
CA ILE A 392 -17.00 9.28 -19.97
C ILE A 392 -16.30 8.75 -21.23
N LYS A 393 -15.54 9.60 -21.94
CA LYS A 393 -14.74 9.17 -23.08
C LYS A 393 -13.71 8.12 -22.67
N SER A 394 -12.98 8.32 -21.57
CA SER A 394 -12.00 7.34 -21.07
C SER A 394 -12.64 5.99 -20.71
N ILE A 395 -13.80 6.02 -20.05
CA ILE A 395 -14.59 4.80 -19.75
C ILE A 395 -14.99 4.11 -21.05
N SER A 396 -15.58 4.87 -21.99
CA SER A 396 -16.06 4.35 -23.27
C SER A 396 -14.94 3.77 -24.13
N SER A 397 -13.75 4.38 -24.11
CA SER A 397 -12.56 3.87 -24.79
C SER A 397 -12.12 2.52 -24.22
N ALA A 398 -12.02 2.39 -22.90
CA ALA A 398 -11.65 1.11 -22.28
C ALA A 398 -12.67 -0.01 -22.59
N VAL A 399 -13.96 0.31 -22.56
CA VAL A 399 -15.02 -0.63 -22.96
C VAL A 399 -14.91 -1.00 -24.45
N ALA A 400 -14.62 -0.04 -25.33
CA ALA A 400 -14.45 -0.28 -26.76
C ALA A 400 -13.21 -1.14 -27.09
N GLU A 401 -12.18 -1.10 -26.25
CA GLU A 401 -11.01 -1.97 -26.31
C GLU A 401 -11.30 -3.41 -25.85
N GLY A 402 -12.52 -3.69 -25.35
CA GLY A 402 -12.95 -5.00 -24.88
C GLY A 402 -12.44 -5.35 -23.48
N LEU A 403 -12.00 -4.34 -22.71
CA LEU A 403 -11.58 -4.52 -21.32
C LEU A 403 -12.78 -4.72 -20.41
N ARG A 404 -12.59 -5.49 -19.33
CA ARG A 404 -13.57 -5.57 -18.24
C ARG A 404 -13.51 -4.29 -17.42
N VAL A 405 -14.62 -3.57 -17.34
CA VAL A 405 -14.68 -2.26 -16.70
C VAL A 405 -15.72 -2.25 -15.58
N ILE A 406 -15.35 -1.72 -14.42
CA ILE A 406 -16.31 -1.20 -13.43
C ILE A 406 -16.15 0.31 -13.40
N ALA A 407 -17.24 1.05 -13.61
CA ALA A 407 -17.22 2.51 -13.54
C ALA A 407 -18.29 3.03 -12.58
N ILE A 408 -17.87 3.91 -11.68
CA ILE A 408 -18.70 4.62 -10.71
C ILE A 408 -18.80 6.07 -11.14
N MET A 409 -20.02 6.56 -11.33
CA MET A 409 -20.33 7.92 -11.76
C MET A 409 -21.29 8.55 -10.76
N ASP A 410 -20.82 9.58 -10.06
CA ASP A 410 -21.65 10.29 -9.08
C ASP A 410 -22.27 11.54 -9.71
N GLU A 411 -23.54 11.40 -10.13
CA GLU A 411 -24.33 12.47 -10.75
C GLU A 411 -23.57 13.17 -11.89
N PRO A 412 -23.25 12.50 -13.01
CA PRO A 412 -22.53 13.14 -14.11
C PRO A 412 -23.39 14.18 -14.84
N PHE A 413 -22.71 15.10 -15.53
CA PHE A 413 -23.28 16.20 -16.30
C PHE A 413 -23.93 17.32 -15.46
N LYS A 414 -23.45 17.55 -14.23
CA LYS A 414 -23.94 18.69 -13.41
C LYS A 414 -23.61 20.04 -14.03
N GLY A 415 -22.59 20.11 -14.88
CA GLY A 415 -22.10 21.35 -15.46
C GLY A 415 -22.93 21.91 -16.63
N THR A 416 -24.04 21.29 -17.01
CA THR A 416 -24.86 21.70 -18.18
C THR A 416 -26.34 21.89 -17.84
N ASN A 417 -27.15 22.27 -18.82
CA ASN A 417 -28.60 22.39 -18.68
C ASN A 417 -29.22 21.04 -18.28
N VAL A 418 -30.19 21.06 -17.37
CA VAL A 418 -30.94 19.88 -16.90
C VAL A 418 -31.44 19.01 -18.06
N ARG A 419 -31.94 19.61 -19.14
CA ARG A 419 -32.42 18.86 -20.30
C ARG A 419 -31.27 18.16 -21.04
N ASP A 420 -30.16 18.85 -21.26
CA ASP A 420 -28.97 18.27 -21.90
C ASP A 420 -28.37 17.16 -21.02
N ALA A 421 -28.36 17.36 -19.70
CA ALA A 421 -27.88 16.37 -18.74
C ALA A 421 -28.76 15.10 -18.75
N LEU A 422 -30.08 15.26 -18.83
CA LEU A 422 -31.03 14.15 -18.98
C LEU A 422 -30.79 13.37 -20.27
N GLU A 423 -30.80 14.07 -21.41
CA GLU A 423 -30.63 13.46 -22.74
C GLU A 423 -29.26 12.76 -22.87
N ALA A 424 -28.20 13.38 -22.36
CA ALA A 424 -26.85 12.80 -22.36
C ALA A 424 -26.75 11.57 -21.44
N SER A 425 -27.29 11.66 -20.21
CA SER A 425 -27.25 10.56 -19.23
C SER A 425 -27.99 9.34 -19.76
N LEU A 426 -29.20 9.52 -20.28
CA LEU A 426 -30.00 8.44 -20.88
C LEU A 426 -29.22 7.77 -22.02
N ALA A 427 -28.72 8.56 -22.98
CA ALA A 427 -27.98 8.06 -24.12
C ALA A 427 -26.73 7.24 -23.71
N ILE A 428 -26.06 7.62 -22.63
CA ILE A 428 -24.88 6.90 -22.12
C ILE A 428 -25.28 5.65 -21.36
N ILE A 429 -26.26 5.72 -20.48
CA ILE A 429 -26.78 4.59 -19.71
C ILE A 429 -27.21 3.47 -20.67
N GLU A 430 -28.00 3.77 -21.69
CA GLU A 430 -28.44 2.79 -22.70
C GLU A 430 -27.27 2.09 -23.39
N ARG A 431 -26.24 2.85 -23.76
CA ARG A 431 -25.09 2.34 -24.50
C ARG A 431 -24.14 1.54 -23.63
N LEU A 432 -23.99 1.91 -22.36
CA LEU A 432 -23.13 1.22 -21.40
C LEU A 432 -23.80 -0.03 -20.82
N GLU A 433 -25.10 0.05 -20.50
CA GLU A 433 -25.87 -1.09 -20.00
C GLU A 433 -25.83 -2.26 -20.99
N ALA A 434 -25.82 -1.99 -22.31
CA ALA A 434 -25.72 -3.04 -23.32
C ALA A 434 -24.33 -3.72 -23.43
N LYS A 435 -23.34 -3.33 -22.62
CA LYS A 435 -21.96 -3.83 -22.70
C LYS A 435 -21.75 -5.01 -21.77
N SER A 436 -21.54 -6.18 -22.35
CA SER A 436 -21.17 -7.39 -21.62
C SER A 436 -19.85 -7.26 -20.86
N ASP A 437 -19.73 -7.98 -19.75
CA ASP A 437 -18.58 -8.04 -18.86
C ASP A 437 -18.12 -6.69 -18.28
N CYS A 438 -19.02 -5.69 -18.29
CA CYS A 438 -18.83 -4.41 -17.63
C CYS A 438 -19.97 -4.16 -16.63
N LEU A 439 -19.67 -3.45 -15.54
CA LEU A 439 -20.66 -3.01 -14.55
C LEU A 439 -20.57 -1.50 -14.34
N PHE A 440 -21.72 -0.87 -14.17
CA PHE A 440 -21.82 0.58 -14.08
C PHE A 440 -22.66 0.97 -12.87
N LEU A 441 -22.16 1.90 -12.07
CA LEU A 441 -22.87 2.48 -10.94
C LEU A 441 -23.08 3.96 -11.25
N PHE A 442 -24.33 4.38 -11.28
CA PHE A 442 -24.72 5.70 -11.72
C PHE A 442 -25.65 6.29 -10.67
N SER A 443 -25.21 7.34 -9.98
CA SER A 443 -26.15 8.13 -9.17
C SER A 443 -26.71 9.30 -9.98
N SER A 444 -27.93 9.73 -9.66
CA SER A 444 -28.55 10.89 -10.27
C SER A 444 -29.52 11.59 -9.32
N HIS A 445 -29.68 12.89 -9.51
CA HIS A 445 -30.79 13.67 -8.97
C HIS A 445 -31.94 13.84 -9.99
N LEU A 446 -31.73 13.42 -11.24
CA LEU A 446 -32.72 13.44 -12.32
C LEU A 446 -33.59 12.18 -12.24
N ILE A 447 -34.66 12.27 -11.45
CA ILE A 447 -35.61 11.17 -11.26
C ILE A 447 -36.36 10.84 -12.55
N GLU A 448 -36.48 11.83 -13.45
CA GLU A 448 -37.12 11.72 -14.76
C GLU A 448 -36.42 10.69 -15.68
N LEU A 449 -35.16 10.33 -15.42
CA LEU A 449 -34.48 9.25 -16.14
C LEU A 449 -35.18 7.90 -15.98
N ASP A 450 -35.86 7.69 -14.85
CA ASP A 450 -36.55 6.43 -14.56
C ASP A 450 -37.68 6.13 -15.54
N GLU A 451 -38.39 7.18 -15.96
CA GLU A 451 -39.53 7.12 -16.88
C GLU A 451 -39.11 6.74 -18.30
N GLU A 452 -37.86 7.05 -18.66
CA GLU A 452 -37.29 6.81 -19.99
C GLU A 452 -36.61 5.44 -20.12
N PHE A 453 -36.34 4.75 -19.00
CA PHE A 453 -35.69 3.43 -19.04
C PHE A 453 -36.63 2.37 -19.61
N SER A 454 -36.16 1.65 -20.64
CA SER A 454 -36.93 0.55 -21.20
C SER A 454 -36.97 -0.65 -20.23
N SER A 455 -38.11 -1.34 -20.21
CA SER A 455 -38.32 -2.52 -19.34
C SER A 455 -37.37 -3.69 -19.60
N SER A 456 -36.67 -3.70 -20.75
CA SER A 456 -35.69 -4.74 -21.09
C SER A 456 -34.29 -4.48 -20.54
N MET A 457 -34.02 -3.30 -19.97
CA MET A 457 -32.69 -2.97 -19.44
C MET A 457 -32.45 -3.67 -18.10
N GLY A 458 -31.24 -4.21 -17.92
CA GLY A 458 -30.76 -4.78 -16.67
C GLY A 458 -30.35 -3.72 -15.66
N ILE A 459 -31.29 -2.84 -15.25
CA ILE A 459 -31.03 -1.75 -14.30
C ILE A 459 -31.59 -2.12 -12.93
N VAL A 460 -30.71 -2.25 -11.94
CA VAL A 460 -31.08 -2.25 -10.53
C VAL A 460 -31.34 -0.82 -10.11
N LYS A 461 -32.54 -0.54 -9.62
CA LYS A 461 -32.95 0.79 -9.16
C LYS A 461 -32.94 0.81 -7.64
N CYS A 462 -32.14 1.70 -7.06
CA CYS A 462 -32.07 1.90 -5.62
C CYS A 462 -32.09 3.38 -5.26
N HIS A 463 -32.42 3.66 -4.01
CA HIS A 463 -32.41 5.02 -3.51
C HIS A 463 -32.15 5.13 -2.01
N PHE A 464 -31.76 6.33 -1.59
CA PHE A 464 -31.76 6.74 -0.19
C PHE A 464 -32.89 7.74 0.05
N GLU A 465 -33.43 7.75 1.26
CA GLU A 465 -34.52 8.65 1.67
C GLU A 465 -34.12 9.51 2.87
N ALA A 466 -34.78 10.65 3.01
CA ALA A 466 -34.86 11.36 4.27
C ALA A 466 -36.21 11.10 4.94
N ARG A 467 -36.20 11.08 6.26
CA ARG A 467 -37.39 11.01 7.11
C ARG A 467 -37.51 12.30 7.88
N GLU A 468 -38.73 12.80 8.02
CA GLU A 468 -39.02 13.93 8.89
C GLU A 468 -39.38 13.38 10.28
N THR A 469 -38.60 13.74 11.28
CA THR A 469 -38.84 13.38 12.68
C THR A 469 -38.85 14.66 13.49
N GLU A 470 -39.96 14.95 14.19
CA GLU A 470 -40.11 16.14 15.05
C GLU A 470 -39.86 17.49 14.34
N GLY A 471 -40.05 17.54 13.01
CA GLY A 471 -39.83 18.74 12.20
C GLY A 471 -38.39 18.93 11.72
N GLU A 472 -37.49 18.00 12.01
CA GLU A 472 -36.12 17.96 11.51
C GLU A 472 -35.94 16.87 10.45
N LEU A 473 -35.13 17.17 9.43
CA LEU A 473 -34.68 16.17 8.47
C LEU A 473 -33.68 15.19 9.12
N SER A 474 -34.01 13.91 9.06
CA SER A 474 -33.19 12.78 9.50
C SER A 474 -32.94 11.82 8.34
N PHE A 475 -31.82 11.11 8.33
CA PHE A 475 -31.45 10.15 7.29
C PHE A 475 -31.17 8.80 7.94
N ASP A 476 -31.80 7.73 7.46
CA ASP A 476 -31.55 6.37 7.98
C ASP A 476 -30.31 5.71 7.35
N TYR A 477 -29.82 6.28 6.24
CA TYR A 477 -28.69 5.80 5.45
C TYR A 477 -28.84 4.33 5.01
N LEU A 478 -30.08 3.87 4.85
CA LEU A 478 -30.40 2.54 4.33
C LEU A 478 -30.74 2.63 2.85
N LEU A 479 -30.23 1.66 2.09
CA LEU A 479 -30.52 1.50 0.67
C LEU A 479 -31.89 0.86 0.50
N HIS A 480 -32.79 1.54 -0.20
CA HIS A 480 -34.13 1.05 -0.52
C HIS A 480 -34.23 0.73 -2.01
N SER A 481 -35.08 -0.24 -2.37
CA SER A 481 -35.35 -0.57 -3.77
C SER A 481 -36.28 0.47 -4.42
N GLY A 482 -36.08 0.74 -5.71
CA GLY A 482 -36.85 1.73 -6.48
C GLY A 482 -36.14 3.08 -6.59
N VAL A 483 -36.89 4.11 -7.00
CA VAL A 483 -36.39 5.47 -7.23
C VAL A 483 -37.01 6.44 -6.23
N SER A 484 -36.19 7.36 -5.70
CA SER A 484 -36.66 8.37 -4.75
C SER A 484 -37.54 9.40 -5.46
N ILE A 485 -38.62 9.82 -4.80
CA ILE A 485 -39.50 10.91 -5.25
C ILE A 485 -39.24 12.23 -4.49
N GLN A 486 -38.25 12.26 -3.59
CA GLN A 486 -38.05 13.36 -2.65
C GLN A 486 -37.17 14.48 -3.23
N ARG A 487 -37.62 15.74 -3.10
CA ARG A 487 -36.85 16.95 -3.46
C ARG A 487 -36.69 17.86 -2.23
N LEU A 488 -35.55 17.78 -1.54
CA LEU A 488 -35.36 18.42 -0.23
C LEU A 488 -34.67 19.79 -0.25
N GLY A 489 -34.24 20.30 -1.41
CA GLY A 489 -33.42 21.51 -1.49
C GLY A 489 -34.00 22.74 -0.77
N MET A 490 -35.28 23.03 -0.98
CA MET A 490 -35.97 24.15 -0.32
C MET A 490 -36.13 23.94 1.19
N ARG A 491 -36.28 22.69 1.62
CA ARG A 491 -36.38 22.37 3.05
C ARG A 491 -35.06 22.58 3.76
N VAL A 492 -33.96 22.13 3.17
CA VAL A 492 -32.60 22.37 3.71
C VAL A 492 -32.33 23.87 3.85
N LEU A 493 -32.68 24.69 2.85
CA LEU A 493 -32.54 26.15 2.95
C LEU A 493 -33.37 26.74 4.09
N SER A 494 -34.57 26.21 4.31
CA SER A 494 -35.45 26.66 5.40
C SER A 494 -34.89 26.27 6.78
N GLU A 495 -34.41 25.04 6.95
CA GLU A 495 -33.81 24.56 8.20
C GLU A 495 -32.51 25.29 8.56
N GLN A 496 -31.69 25.64 7.57
CA GLN A 496 -30.50 26.46 7.77
C GLN A 496 -30.84 27.94 8.07
N GLY A 497 -32.12 28.31 8.13
CA GLY A 497 -32.57 29.64 8.47
C GLY A 497 -32.26 30.69 7.40
N VAL A 498 -31.98 30.28 6.15
CA VAL A 498 -31.55 31.20 5.08
C VAL A 498 -32.62 32.26 4.82
N PHE A 499 -33.89 31.86 4.70
CA PHE A 499 -34.98 32.81 4.48
C PHE A 499 -35.16 33.75 5.68
N ALA A 500 -35.10 33.23 6.91
CA ALA A 500 -35.19 34.04 8.12
C ALA A 500 -34.03 35.06 8.28
N LEU A 501 -32.88 34.83 7.63
CA LEU A 501 -31.78 35.78 7.56
C LEU A 501 -31.96 36.83 6.46
N LEU A 502 -32.55 36.45 5.33
CA LEU A 502 -32.81 37.36 4.19
C LEU A 502 -34.02 38.26 4.41
N ASP A 503 -34.98 37.83 5.24
CA ASP A 503 -36.19 38.58 5.58
C ASP A 503 -35.98 39.59 6.73
N LYS A 504 -34.73 39.78 7.18
CA LYS A 504 -34.31 40.81 8.15
C LYS A 504 -33.74 42.03 7.42
#